data_AF-A0A2N2L309-F1
#
_entry.id   AF-A0A2N2L309-F1
#
_cell.length_a   1.000
_cell.length_b   1.000
_cell.length_c   1.000
_cell.angle_alpha   90.00
_cell.angle_beta   90.00
_cell.angle_gamma   90.00
#
_symmetry.space_group_name_H-M   'P 1'
#
loop_
_entity.id
_entity.type
_entity.pdbx_description
1 polymer ?
#
loop_
_entity_poly.entity_id
_entity_poly.type
_entity_poly.pdbx_seq_one_letter_code
_entity_poly.pdbx_strand_id
1 'polypeptide(L)'
;MPERVAAKRLIMKIFNDESPIYLQLRKHIEEKILEGALKEEDAIPSLRTMAKDYSLNPITVANALSALVEEAILYKKRGLGIYVAPGARRKIIVSRRESFETEILEPVLQKAKQLELTESELNDKIKKIYGGPRD
;
A
#
# COMPACT_ATOMS: atom_id res chain seq x y z
N MET A 1 -5.94 -18.79 -24.16
CA MET A 1 -6.06 -19.46 -22.84
C MET A 1 -4.95 -19.12 -21.83
N PRO A 2 -3.67 -18.85 -22.19
CA PRO A 2 -2.61 -18.52 -21.22
C PRO A 2 -2.82 -17.21 -20.45
N GLU A 3 -3.28 -16.15 -21.12
CA GLU A 3 -3.40 -14.81 -20.52
C GLU A 3 -4.39 -14.73 -19.36
N ARG A 4 -5.52 -15.46 -19.43
CA ARG A 4 -6.53 -15.45 -18.37
C ARG A 4 -6.03 -16.10 -17.07
N VAL A 5 -5.16 -17.11 -17.18
CA VAL A 5 -4.54 -17.77 -16.02
C VAL A 5 -3.51 -16.85 -15.35
N ALA A 6 -2.73 -16.12 -16.16
CA ALA A 6 -1.78 -15.12 -15.66
C ALA A 6 -2.48 -13.97 -14.94
N ALA A 7 -3.55 -13.42 -15.53
CA ALA A 7 -4.34 -12.34 -14.92
C ALA A 7 -4.97 -12.76 -13.57
N LYS A 8 -5.56 -13.97 -13.50
CA LYS A 8 -6.12 -14.49 -12.25
C LYS A 8 -5.06 -14.69 -11.16
N ARG A 9 -3.87 -15.17 -11.53
CA ARG A 9 -2.73 -15.29 -10.60
C ARG A 9 -2.24 -13.93 -10.12
N LEU A 10 -2.24 -12.91 -10.98
CA LEU A 10 -1.86 -11.55 -10.60
C LEU A 10 -2.87 -10.98 -9.59
N ILE A 11 -4.17 -11.13 -9.84
CA ILE A 11 -5.24 -10.70 -8.93
C ILE A 11 -5.10 -11.42 -7.58
N MET A 12 -4.88 -12.75 -7.58
CA MET A 12 -4.62 -13.50 -6.34
C MET A 12 -3.34 -13.06 -5.63
N LYS A 13 -2.33 -12.54 -6.32
CA LYS A 13 -1.16 -11.96 -5.66
C LYS A 13 -1.43 -10.60 -5.04
N ILE A 14 -2.33 -9.82 -5.63
CA ILE A 14 -2.74 -8.51 -5.10
C ILE A 14 -3.65 -8.69 -3.88
N PHE A 15 -4.55 -9.68 -3.93
CA PHE A 15 -5.55 -9.93 -2.88
C PHE A 15 -5.32 -11.27 -2.18
N ASN A 16 -4.39 -11.32 -1.22
CA ASN A 16 -4.02 -12.56 -0.50
C ASN A 16 -3.76 -12.41 0.99
N ASP A 17 -3.98 -11.22 1.58
CA ASP A 17 -3.85 -11.08 3.03
C ASP A 17 -5.20 -11.28 3.74
N GLU A 18 -5.17 -11.41 5.07
CA GLU A 18 -6.36 -11.65 5.90
C GLU A 18 -7.23 -10.39 6.09
N SER A 19 -6.80 -9.23 5.59
CA SER A 19 -7.55 -7.98 5.76
C SER A 19 -8.75 -7.90 4.81
N PRO A 20 -9.77 -7.07 5.11
CA PRO A 20 -10.86 -6.81 4.19
C PRO A 20 -10.40 -6.38 2.78
N ILE A 21 -11.01 -6.92 1.73
CA ILE A 21 -10.61 -6.69 0.32
C ILE A 21 -10.54 -5.20 -0.08
N TYR A 22 -11.38 -4.34 0.49
CA TYR A 22 -11.31 -2.91 0.21
C TYR A 22 -10.02 -2.26 0.75
N LEU A 23 -9.50 -2.74 1.89
CA LEU A 23 -8.21 -2.29 2.45
C LEU A 23 -7.05 -2.80 1.60
N GLN A 24 -7.14 -4.03 1.09
CA GLN A 24 -6.16 -4.57 0.16
C GLN A 24 -6.10 -3.75 -1.14
N LEU A 25 -7.28 -3.37 -1.70
CA LEU A 25 -7.33 -2.50 -2.87
C LEU A 25 -6.78 -1.10 -2.57
N ARG A 26 -7.07 -0.55 -1.39
CA ARG A 26 -6.50 0.73 -0.94
C ARG A 26 -4.98 0.67 -0.94
N LYS A 27 -4.42 -0.33 -0.25
CA LYS A 27 -2.98 -0.57 -0.15
C LYS A 27 -2.34 -0.74 -1.52
N HIS A 28 -2.99 -1.45 -2.44
CA HIS A 28 -2.52 -1.63 -3.81
C HIS A 28 -2.43 -0.30 -4.60
N ILE A 29 -3.41 0.60 -4.43
CA ILE A 29 -3.38 1.92 -5.08
C ILE A 29 -2.25 2.77 -4.49
N GLU A 30 -2.10 2.77 -3.16
CA GLU A 30 -0.99 3.46 -2.49
C GLU A 30 0.38 2.93 -2.95
N GLU A 31 0.54 1.60 -3.07
CA GLU A 31 1.75 0.97 -3.58
C GLU A 31 2.09 1.47 -4.98
N LYS A 32 1.11 1.54 -5.88
CA LYS A 32 1.30 2.12 -7.22
C LYS A 32 1.76 3.58 -7.18
N ILE A 33 1.28 4.37 -6.22
CA ILE A 33 1.74 5.76 -6.01
C ILE A 33 3.18 5.77 -5.44
N LEU A 34 3.49 4.87 -4.50
CA LEU A 34 4.82 4.70 -3.91
C LEU A 34 5.86 4.11 -4.87
N GLU A 35 5.44 3.42 -5.92
CA GLU A 35 6.31 2.94 -7.00
C GLU A 35 6.43 3.96 -8.14
N GLY A 36 5.58 5.00 -8.15
CA GLY A 36 5.53 6.00 -9.22
C GLY A 36 4.80 5.53 -10.49
N ALA A 37 4.13 4.38 -10.43
CA ALA A 37 3.24 3.89 -11.49
C ALA A 37 1.96 4.73 -11.60
N LEU A 38 1.54 5.36 -10.49
CA LEU A 38 0.55 6.43 -10.47
C LEU A 38 1.23 7.70 -9.96
N LYS A 39 1.25 8.74 -10.77
CA LYS A 39 1.83 10.04 -10.44
C LYS A 39 0.76 10.99 -9.94
N GLU A 40 1.19 12.05 -9.27
CA GLU A 40 0.30 13.15 -8.91
C GLU A 40 -0.41 13.69 -10.15
N GLU A 41 -1.68 14.05 -10.02
CA GLU A 41 -2.56 14.46 -11.11
C GLU A 41 -2.94 13.37 -12.13
N ASP A 42 -2.48 12.12 -11.99
CA ASP A 42 -2.96 11.02 -12.84
C ASP A 42 -4.42 10.67 -12.51
N ALA A 43 -5.19 10.35 -13.55
CA ALA A 43 -6.55 9.88 -13.42
C ALA A 43 -6.58 8.42 -12.93
N ILE A 44 -7.40 8.15 -11.92
CA ILE A 44 -7.72 6.80 -11.47
C ILE A 44 -8.75 6.19 -12.41
N PRO A 45 -8.59 4.93 -12.84
CA PRO A 45 -9.60 4.24 -13.64
C PRO A 45 -10.98 4.31 -13.00
N SER A 46 -12.02 4.35 -13.82
CA SER A 46 -13.39 4.44 -13.30
C SER A 46 -13.71 3.28 -12.37
N LEU A 47 -14.62 3.50 -11.41
CA LEU A 47 -15.11 2.44 -10.50
C LEU A 47 -15.55 1.19 -11.26
N ARG A 48 -16.27 1.36 -12.38
CA ARG A 48 -16.71 0.25 -13.23
C ARG A 48 -15.54 -0.48 -13.89
N THR A 49 -14.54 0.26 -14.36
CA THR A 49 -13.30 -0.31 -14.94
C THR A 49 -12.56 -1.13 -13.88
N MET A 50 -12.32 -0.56 -12.69
CA MET A 50 -11.62 -1.24 -11.61
C MET A 50 -12.38 -2.48 -11.11
N ALA A 51 -13.70 -2.39 -10.94
CA ALA A 51 -14.53 -3.54 -10.54
C ALA A 51 -14.39 -4.70 -11.54
N LYS A 52 -14.35 -4.39 -12.84
CA LYS A 52 -14.13 -5.39 -13.90
C LYS A 52 -12.69 -5.94 -13.87
N ASP A 53 -11.69 -5.07 -13.87
CA ASP A 53 -10.28 -5.44 -14.01
C ASP A 53 -9.79 -6.28 -12.84
N TYR A 54 -10.22 -5.93 -11.62
CA TYR A 54 -9.90 -6.68 -10.41
C TYR A 54 -10.93 -7.76 -10.07
N SER A 55 -12.01 -7.87 -10.84
CA SER A 55 -13.13 -8.80 -10.57
C SER A 55 -13.70 -8.64 -9.15
N LEU A 56 -13.83 -7.39 -8.71
CA LEU A 56 -14.30 -7.00 -7.38
C LEU A 56 -15.74 -6.49 -7.41
N ASN A 57 -16.43 -6.60 -6.27
CA ASN A 57 -17.73 -5.98 -6.08
C ASN A 57 -17.58 -4.44 -6.22
N PRO A 58 -18.43 -3.76 -7.02
CA PRO A 58 -18.44 -2.30 -7.15
C PRO A 58 -18.46 -1.54 -5.82
N ILE A 59 -19.15 -2.05 -4.80
CA ILE A 59 -19.21 -1.45 -3.45
C ILE A 59 -17.82 -1.48 -2.80
N THR A 60 -17.09 -2.60 -2.93
CA THR A 60 -15.73 -2.75 -2.40
C THR A 60 -14.78 -1.72 -3.04
N VAL A 61 -14.89 -1.52 -4.35
CA VAL A 61 -14.11 -0.49 -5.06
C VAL A 61 -14.51 0.91 -4.60
N ALA A 62 -15.81 1.18 -4.46
CA ALA A 62 -16.31 2.47 -3.98
C ALA A 62 -15.77 2.81 -2.59
N ASN A 63 -15.74 1.83 -1.68
CA ASN A 63 -15.25 2.01 -0.31
C ASN A 63 -13.74 2.30 -0.30
N ALA A 64 -12.95 1.57 -1.08
CA ALA A 64 -11.50 1.81 -1.19
C ALA A 64 -11.21 3.22 -1.74
N LEU A 65 -11.89 3.63 -2.82
CA LEU A 65 -11.70 4.96 -3.41
C LEU A 65 -12.19 6.08 -2.50
N SER A 66 -13.30 5.88 -1.78
CA SER A 66 -13.83 6.87 -0.83
C SER A 66 -12.87 7.09 0.33
N ALA A 67 -12.33 6.02 0.92
CA ALA A 67 -11.34 6.11 1.98
C ALA A 67 -10.11 6.93 1.56
N LEU A 68 -9.57 6.68 0.36
CA LEU A 68 -8.43 7.45 -0.16
C LEU A 68 -8.77 8.92 -0.46
N VAL A 69 -10.02 9.22 -0.80
CA VAL A 69 -10.47 10.61 -0.97
C VAL A 69 -10.61 11.31 0.38
N GLU A 70 -11.16 10.62 1.39
CA GLU A 70 -11.25 11.12 2.77
C GLU A 70 -9.85 11.39 3.36
N GLU A 71 -8.90 10.52 3.07
CA GLU A 71 -7.50 10.67 3.43
C GLU A 71 -6.75 11.70 2.54
N ALA A 72 -7.43 12.36 1.59
CA ALA A 72 -6.85 13.29 0.62
C ALA A 72 -5.59 12.75 -0.12
N ILE A 73 -5.52 11.44 -0.31
CA ILE A 73 -4.57 10.76 -1.20
C ILE A 73 -5.08 10.84 -2.65
N LEU A 74 -6.39 10.73 -2.80
CA LEU A 74 -7.10 10.98 -4.04
C LEU A 74 -8.00 12.21 -3.89
N TYR A 75 -8.45 12.77 -5.01
CA TYR A 75 -9.46 13.81 -5.01
C TYR A 75 -10.39 13.72 -6.21
N LYS A 76 -11.58 14.30 -6.09
CA LYS A 76 -12.60 14.29 -7.13
C LYS A 76 -12.52 15.57 -7.97
N LYS A 77 -12.40 15.45 -9.29
CA LYS A 77 -12.69 16.52 -10.25
C LYS A 77 -14.15 16.36 -10.72
N ARG A 78 -15.00 17.33 -10.41
CA ARG A 78 -16.45 17.27 -10.69
C ARG A 78 -16.69 16.96 -12.17
N GLY A 79 -17.41 15.87 -12.45
CA GLY A 79 -17.72 15.41 -13.82
C GLY A 79 -16.56 14.78 -14.59
N LEU A 80 -15.35 14.76 -14.04
CA LEU A 80 -14.13 14.32 -14.74
C LEU A 80 -13.48 13.07 -14.13
N GLY A 81 -13.84 12.69 -12.89
CA GLY A 81 -13.37 11.47 -12.24
C GLY A 81 -12.56 11.72 -10.97
N ILE A 82 -11.75 10.72 -10.60
CA ILE A 82 -10.90 10.72 -9.41
C ILE A 82 -9.44 10.75 -9.85
N TYR A 83 -8.62 11.52 -9.15
CA TYR A 83 -7.22 11.80 -9.50
C TYR A 83 -6.33 11.64 -8.27
N VAL A 84 -5.05 11.34 -8.49
CA VAL A 84 -4.05 11.33 -7.41
C VAL A 84 -3.77 12.76 -6.95
N ALA A 85 -3.88 13.01 -5.65
CA ALA A 85 -3.68 14.35 -5.10
C ALA A 85 -2.22 14.81 -5.20
N PRO A 86 -1.97 16.11 -5.39
CA PRO A 86 -0.65 16.69 -5.17
C PRO A 86 -0.14 16.38 -3.75
N GLY A 87 1.10 15.91 -3.63
CA GLY A 87 1.68 15.48 -2.36
C GLY A 87 1.21 14.11 -1.85
N ALA A 88 0.38 13.36 -2.58
CA ALA A 88 -0.15 12.06 -2.16
C ALA A 88 0.96 11.09 -1.72
N ARG A 89 2.04 10.98 -2.50
CA ARG A 89 3.18 10.12 -2.16
C ARG A 89 3.78 10.46 -0.81
N ARG A 90 4.03 11.76 -0.57
CA ARG A 90 4.60 12.23 0.70
C ARG A 90 3.67 11.89 1.86
N LYS A 91 2.36 12.11 1.68
CA LYS A 91 1.35 11.83 2.70
C LYS A 91 1.30 10.34 3.07
N ILE A 92 1.36 9.44 2.07
CA ILE A 92 1.44 7.98 2.30
C ILE A 92 2.70 7.64 3.09
N ILE A 93 3.86 8.21 2.74
CA ILE A 93 5.12 7.95 3.44
C ILE A 93 5.05 8.39 4.91
N VAL A 94 4.49 9.58 5.19
CA VAL A 94 4.34 10.08 6.56
C VAL A 94 3.43 9.15 7.36
N SER A 95 2.24 8.83 6.84
CA SER A 95 1.30 7.94 7.51
C SER A 95 1.88 6.54 7.79
N ARG A 96 2.57 5.95 6.81
CA ARG A 96 3.21 4.62 6.99
C ARG A 96 4.40 4.67 7.95
N ARG A 97 5.10 5.80 8.09
CA ARG A 97 6.17 5.96 9.09
C ARG A 97 5.60 6.01 10.50
N GLU A 98 4.49 6.71 10.69
CA GLU A 98 3.80 6.79 11.98
C GLU A 98 3.33 5.41 12.46
N SER A 99 2.81 4.58 11.55
CA SER A 99 2.38 3.22 11.92
C SER A 99 3.52 2.21 11.98
N PHE A 100 4.65 2.43 11.30
CA PHE A 100 5.79 1.50 11.27
C PHE A 100 6.37 1.22 12.65
N GLU A 101 6.47 2.26 13.50
CA GLU A 101 7.05 2.11 14.84
C GLU A 101 6.25 1.12 15.69
N THR A 102 4.93 1.31 15.75
CA THR A 102 4.03 0.52 16.60
C THR A 102 3.66 -0.83 15.99
N GLU A 103 3.40 -0.88 14.68
CA GLU A 103 2.92 -2.11 14.01
C GLU A 103 4.04 -3.08 13.62
N ILE A 104 5.27 -2.57 13.43
CA ILE A 104 6.38 -3.39 12.90
C ILE A 104 7.58 -3.38 13.86
N LEU A 105 8.09 -2.20 14.20
CA LEU A 105 9.34 -2.10 14.96
C LEU A 105 9.18 -2.65 16.38
N GLU A 106 8.16 -2.22 17.12
CA GLU A 106 7.88 -2.70 18.47
C GLU A 106 7.76 -4.24 18.55
N PRO A 107 6.92 -4.93 17.73
CA PRO A 107 6.88 -6.39 17.72
C PRO A 107 8.22 -7.07 17.45
N VAL A 108 9.02 -6.52 16.53
CA VAL A 108 10.37 -7.03 16.23
C VAL A 108 11.28 -6.90 17.45
N LEU A 109 11.26 -5.75 18.13
CA LEU A 109 12.06 -5.51 19.33
C LEU A 109 11.62 -6.42 20.50
N GLN A 110 10.31 -6.63 20.68
CA GLN A 110 9.80 -7.56 21.68
C GLN A 110 10.26 -8.99 21.40
N LYS A 111 10.24 -9.41 20.13
CA LYS A 111 10.76 -10.73 19.75
C LYS A 111 12.26 -10.85 19.98
N ALA A 112 13.03 -9.79 19.71
CA ALA A 112 14.46 -9.77 19.99
C ALA A 112 14.74 -9.94 21.49
N LYS A 113 13.98 -9.24 22.36
CA LYS A 113 14.07 -9.37 23.82
C LYS A 113 13.74 -10.79 24.29
N GLN A 114 12.71 -11.44 23.74
CA GLN A 114 12.37 -12.84 24.06
C GLN A 114 13.46 -13.84 23.70
N LEU A 115 14.31 -13.50 22.72
CA LEU A 115 15.45 -14.30 22.29
C LEU A 115 16.74 -13.89 23.01
N GLU A 116 16.64 -13.06 24.06
CA GLU A 116 17.76 -12.58 24.87
C GLU A 116 18.84 -11.84 24.07
N LEU A 117 18.46 -11.26 22.92
CA LEU A 117 19.37 -10.43 22.13
C LEU A 117 19.67 -9.13 22.89
N THR A 118 20.95 -8.86 23.07
CA THR A 118 21.40 -7.56 23.57
C THR A 118 21.15 -6.47 22.53
N GLU A 119 21.08 -5.22 22.99
CA GLU A 119 20.97 -4.06 22.10
C GLU A 119 22.15 -3.99 21.11
N SER A 120 23.35 -4.34 21.56
CA SER A 120 24.55 -4.37 20.71
C SER A 120 24.41 -5.39 19.58
N GLU A 121 24.05 -6.64 19.90
CA GLU A 121 23.86 -7.69 18.90
C GLU A 121 22.75 -7.36 17.90
N LEU A 122 21.67 -6.73 18.37
CA LEU A 122 20.58 -6.28 17.53
C LEU A 122 21.03 -5.16 16.58
N ASN A 123 21.73 -4.15 17.09
CA ASN A 123 22.29 -3.06 16.29
C ASN A 123 23.26 -3.57 15.23
N ASP A 124 24.10 -4.55 15.56
CA ASP A 124 25.02 -5.16 14.60
C ASP A 124 24.28 -5.92 13.49
N LYS A 125 23.22 -6.65 13.85
CA LYS A 125 22.33 -7.30 12.86
C LYS A 125 21.62 -6.28 11.97
N ILE A 126 21.09 -5.20 12.55
CA ILE A 126 20.42 -4.11 11.80
C ILE A 126 21.40 -3.49 10.80
N LYS A 127 22.61 -3.11 11.24
CA LYS A 127 23.65 -2.54 10.36
C LYS A 127 24.00 -3.48 9.19
N LYS A 128 24.08 -4.80 9.47
CA LYS A 128 24.36 -5.82 8.45
C LYS A 128 23.22 -5.97 7.43
N ILE A 129 21.96 -5.94 7.86
CA ILE A 129 20.78 -6.20 7.02
C ILE A 129 20.34 -4.94 6.27
N TYR A 130 20.24 -3.82 6.97
CA TYR A 130 19.81 -2.53 6.40
C TYR A 130 20.81 -2.03 5.34
N GLY A 131 22.08 -2.46 5.47
CA GLY A 131 23.19 -1.87 4.77
C GLY A 131 23.46 -0.50 5.38
N GLY A 132 24.51 -0.38 6.21
CA GLY A 132 25.08 0.93 6.51
C GLY A 132 25.30 1.74 5.23
N PRO A 133 25.40 3.08 5.31
CA PRO A 133 25.42 3.95 4.14
C PRO A 133 26.34 3.39 3.06
N ARG A 134 25.80 3.21 1.85
CA ARG A 134 26.65 3.22 0.66
C ARG A 134 27.12 4.67 0.56
N ASP A 135 28.33 4.93 1.01
CA ASP A 135 29.07 6.15 0.64
C ASP A 135 29.02 6.34 -0.89
#